data_AF-A0A813FFC7-F1
#
_entry.id   AF-A0A813FFC7-F1
#
_cell.length_a   1.000
_cell.length_b   1.000
_cell.length_c   1.000
_cell.angle_alpha   90.00
_cell.angle_beta   90.00
_cell.angle_gamma   90.00
#
_symmetry.space_group_name_H-M   'P 1'
#
loop_
_entity.id
_entity.type
_entity.pdbx_description
1 polymer ?
#
loop_
_entity_poly.entity_id
_entity_poly.type
_entity_poly.pdbx_seq_one_letter_code
_entity_poly.pdbx_strand_id
1 'polypeptide(L)'
;FGEICRKHDFHNFIFSMKSSNPQVMVNAYRGLSREMYKRGWDYPLHLGVTEAGGGADGRIKSAVGIGALLLDGLGDTIRVSLTEDPEFEAKPCISLRGVAERAIGKGVTTFEEHNERRNGTFSRRKCEFPLDIPLNADGSVLTTMD
;
A
#
# COMPACT_ATOMS: atom_id res chain seq x y z
N PHE A 1 -4.89 10.83 -17.32
CA PHE A 1 -6.11 11.37 -16.68
C PHE A 1 -5.88 12.74 -16.02
N GLY A 2 -4.99 12.86 -15.01
CA GLY A 2 -4.75 14.15 -14.34
C GLY A 2 -4.36 15.30 -15.28
N GLU A 3 -3.55 15.01 -16.31
CA GLU A 3 -3.21 15.99 -17.36
C GLU A 3 -4.43 16.48 -18.13
N ILE A 4 -5.39 15.60 -18.43
CA ILE A 4 -6.63 15.95 -19.12
C ILE A 4 -7.45 16.90 -18.25
N CYS A 5 -7.59 16.59 -16.96
CA CYS A 5 -8.33 17.45 -16.02
C CYS A 5 -7.72 18.86 -15.95
N ARG A 6 -6.39 18.96 -15.79
CA ARG A 6 -5.68 20.26 -15.77
C ARG A 6 -5.79 21.01 -17.10
N LYS A 7 -5.73 20.31 -18.24
CA LYS A 7 -5.92 20.92 -19.56
C LYS A 7 -7.29 21.60 -19.69
N HIS A 8 -8.29 21.08 -19.00
CA HIS A 8 -9.65 21.62 -18.96
C HIS A 8 -9.94 22.48 -17.71
N ASP A 9 -8.90 22.92 -16.98
CA ASP A 9 -9.03 23.73 -15.75
C ASP A 9 -9.90 23.07 -14.66
N PHE A 10 -9.95 21.73 -14.65
CA PHE A 10 -10.68 20.96 -13.66
C PHE A 10 -9.73 20.43 -12.59
N HIS A 11 -9.86 20.93 -11.37
CA HIS A 11 -8.97 20.61 -10.25
C HIS A 11 -9.65 19.85 -9.10
N ASN A 12 -10.98 19.71 -9.13
CA ASN A 12 -11.76 19.08 -8.06
C ASN A 12 -11.80 17.56 -8.20
N PHE A 13 -10.65 16.90 -8.03
CA PHE A 13 -10.56 15.45 -8.05
C PHE A 13 -9.54 14.89 -7.05
N ILE A 14 -9.68 13.60 -6.77
CA ILE A 14 -8.85 12.84 -5.81
C ILE A 14 -8.34 11.60 -6.55
N PHE A 15 -7.09 11.21 -6.30
CA PHE A 15 -6.56 9.96 -6.85
C PHE A 15 -6.76 8.78 -5.91
N SER A 16 -7.04 7.61 -6.49
CA SER A 16 -7.04 6.34 -5.78
C SER A 16 -6.48 5.25 -6.68
N MET A 17 -5.46 4.55 -6.17
CA MET A 17 -4.76 3.44 -6.84
C MET A 17 -4.97 2.18 -6.01
N LYS A 18 -6.13 1.53 -6.17
CA LYS A 18 -6.47 0.35 -5.35
C LYS A 18 -5.94 -0.93 -5.99
N SER A 19 -5.55 -1.88 -5.15
CA SER A 19 -5.21 -3.24 -5.57
C SER A 19 -5.56 -4.22 -4.46
N SER A 20 -5.86 -5.46 -4.84
CA SER A 20 -6.00 -6.57 -3.90
C SER A 20 -4.66 -7.14 -3.45
N ASN A 21 -3.54 -6.70 -4.03
CA ASN A 21 -2.22 -6.98 -3.47
C ASN A 21 -1.68 -5.70 -2.77
N PRO A 22 -1.51 -5.71 -1.43
CA PRO A 22 -0.99 -4.57 -0.69
C PRO A 22 0.36 -4.05 -1.20
N GLN A 23 1.26 -4.92 -1.66
CA GLN A 23 2.57 -4.50 -2.17
C GLN A 23 2.44 -3.70 -3.47
N VAL A 24 1.59 -4.17 -4.38
CA VAL A 24 1.28 -3.46 -5.63
C VAL A 24 0.64 -2.11 -5.33
N MET A 25 -0.31 -2.08 -4.39
CA MET A 25 -0.96 -0.85 -3.94
C MET A 25 0.06 0.17 -3.44
N VAL A 26 0.91 -0.22 -2.49
CA VAL A 26 1.94 0.65 -1.89
C VAL A 26 2.86 1.24 -2.96
N ASN A 27 3.38 0.39 -3.85
CA ASN A 27 4.27 0.84 -4.92
C ASN A 27 3.57 1.78 -5.91
N ALA A 28 2.30 1.55 -6.22
CA ALA A 28 1.51 2.42 -7.10
C ALA A 28 1.31 3.81 -6.50
N TYR A 29 0.94 3.93 -5.21
CA TYR A 29 0.79 5.22 -4.56
C TYR A 29 2.12 5.97 -4.41
N ARG A 30 3.21 5.28 -4.05
CA ARG A 30 4.55 5.88 -3.99
C ARG A 30 4.99 6.40 -5.37
N GLY A 31 4.74 5.61 -6.42
CA GLY A 31 5.00 6.02 -7.80
C GLY A 31 4.19 7.25 -8.20
N LEU A 32 2.88 7.26 -7.91
CA LEU A 32 2.00 8.40 -8.18
C LEU A 32 2.46 9.65 -7.42
N SER A 33 2.74 9.55 -6.12
CA SER A 33 3.22 10.66 -5.29
C SER A 33 4.51 11.25 -5.84
N ARG A 34 5.48 10.40 -6.22
CA ARG A 34 6.72 10.84 -6.86
C ARG A 34 6.46 11.60 -8.16
N GLU A 35 5.56 11.11 -9.02
CA GLU A 35 5.24 11.81 -10.28
C GLU A 35 4.50 13.12 -10.05
N MET A 36 3.59 13.18 -9.06
CA MET A 36 2.94 14.43 -8.65
C MET A 36 3.97 15.45 -8.15
N TYR A 37 4.88 15.04 -7.27
CA TYR A 37 5.96 15.89 -6.75
C TYR A 37 6.83 16.49 -7.87
N LYS A 38 7.29 15.66 -8.82
CA LYS A 38 8.06 16.12 -9.99
C LYS A 38 7.33 17.16 -10.83
N ARG A 39 6.00 17.08 -10.87
CA ARG A 39 5.13 17.96 -11.65
C ARG A 39 4.64 19.17 -10.85
N GLY A 40 4.99 19.28 -9.57
CA GLY A 40 4.47 20.31 -8.66
C GLY A 40 2.96 20.18 -8.42
N TRP A 41 2.44 18.95 -8.37
CA TRP A 41 1.03 18.66 -8.09
C TRP A 41 0.85 18.14 -6.66
N ASP A 42 -0.30 18.42 -6.07
CA ASP A 42 -0.63 18.21 -4.66
C ASP A 42 -2.06 17.65 -4.47
N TYR A 43 -2.53 16.86 -5.43
CA TYR A 43 -3.88 16.29 -5.34
C TYR A 43 -4.03 15.27 -4.21
N PRO A 44 -5.18 15.26 -3.50
CA PRO A 44 -5.40 14.32 -2.40
C PRO A 44 -5.39 12.85 -2.85
N LEU A 45 -5.01 11.97 -1.93
CA LEU A 45 -4.95 10.52 -2.08
C LEU A 45 -6.00 9.82 -1.21
N HIS A 46 -6.87 9.05 -1.85
CA HIS A 46 -7.80 8.15 -1.18
C HIS A 46 -7.27 6.73 -1.14
N LEU A 47 -6.85 6.27 0.03
CA LEU A 47 -6.27 4.94 0.22
C LEU A 47 -7.36 3.88 0.44
N GLY A 48 -7.13 2.70 -0.11
CA GLY A 48 -7.95 1.53 0.20
C GLY A 48 -7.49 0.28 -0.51
N VAL A 49 -7.47 -0.83 0.20
CA VAL A 49 -7.24 -2.17 -0.36
C VAL A 49 -8.59 -2.68 -0.89
N THR A 50 -8.61 -3.21 -2.11
CA THR A 50 -9.78 -3.90 -2.67
C THR A 50 -9.71 -5.39 -2.36
N GLU A 51 -10.86 -6.06 -2.26
CA GLU A 51 -10.91 -7.51 -2.00
C GLU A 51 -10.03 -7.91 -0.81
N ALA A 52 -10.18 -7.18 0.31
CA ALA A 52 -9.39 -7.48 1.49
C ALA A 52 -9.76 -8.85 2.05
N GLY A 53 -11.01 -9.27 1.85
CA GLY A 53 -11.62 -10.46 2.44
C GLY A 53 -12.49 -10.09 3.63
N GLY A 54 -13.06 -11.10 4.28
CA GLY A 54 -13.81 -10.93 5.52
C GLY A 54 -12.92 -11.08 6.76
N GLY A 55 -13.44 -10.62 7.89
CA GLY A 55 -12.89 -10.95 9.19
C GLY A 55 -11.49 -10.40 9.44
N ALA A 56 -10.67 -11.19 10.14
CA ALA A 56 -9.33 -10.79 10.53
C ALA A 56 -8.40 -10.58 9.32
N ASP A 57 -8.49 -11.45 8.31
CA ASP A 57 -7.61 -11.40 7.12
C ASP A 57 -7.80 -10.09 6.35
N GLY A 58 -9.06 -9.67 6.14
CA GLY A 58 -9.35 -8.39 5.50
C GLY A 58 -8.81 -7.19 6.27
N ARG A 59 -8.91 -7.23 7.61
CA ARG A 59 -8.36 -6.19 8.47
C ARG A 59 -6.83 -6.16 8.46
N ILE A 60 -6.18 -7.32 8.52
CA ILE A 60 -4.71 -7.44 8.48
C ILE A 60 -4.19 -6.94 7.13
N LYS A 61 -4.76 -7.42 6.03
CA LYS A 61 -4.36 -7.04 4.67
C LYS A 61 -4.53 -5.54 4.42
N SER A 62 -5.63 -4.97 4.89
CA SER A 62 -5.88 -3.53 4.83
C SER A 62 -4.91 -2.74 5.72
N ALA A 63 -4.62 -3.23 6.91
CA ALA A 63 -3.69 -2.58 7.83
C ALA A 63 -2.27 -2.55 7.26
N VAL A 64 -1.80 -3.63 6.65
CA VAL A 64 -0.48 -3.69 5.99
C VAL A 64 -0.40 -2.69 4.84
N GLY A 65 -1.39 -2.68 3.94
CA GLY A 65 -1.37 -1.79 2.77
C GLY A 65 -1.53 -0.31 3.13
N ILE A 66 -2.57 0.02 3.89
CA ILE A 66 -2.91 1.41 4.24
C ILE A 66 -1.92 1.94 5.28
N GLY A 67 -1.58 1.14 6.30
CA GLY A 67 -0.66 1.54 7.36
C GLY A 67 0.73 1.88 6.83
N ALA A 68 1.26 1.11 5.86
CA ALA A 68 2.54 1.42 5.23
C ALA A 68 2.55 2.81 4.58
N LEU A 69 1.51 3.16 3.82
CA LEU A 69 1.41 4.46 3.16
C LEU A 69 1.20 5.60 4.16
N LEU A 70 0.42 5.39 5.22
CA LEU A 70 0.26 6.38 6.29
C LEU A 70 1.59 6.67 6.99
N LEU A 71 2.44 5.66 7.19
CA LEU A 71 3.79 5.84 7.75
C LEU A 71 4.74 6.55 6.79
N ASP A 72 4.54 6.43 5.47
CA ASP A 72 5.24 7.22 4.46
C ASP A 72 4.76 8.70 4.44
N GLY A 73 3.72 9.04 5.19
CA GLY A 73 3.07 10.36 5.15
C GLY A 73 2.13 10.54 3.96
N LEU A 74 1.66 9.45 3.33
CA LEU A 74 0.74 9.46 2.20
C LEU A 74 -0.68 9.08 2.65
N GLY A 75 -1.68 9.85 2.21
CA GLY A 75 -3.10 9.53 2.40
C GLY A 75 -3.88 10.64 3.11
N ASP A 76 -4.95 11.10 2.45
CA ASP A 76 -5.83 12.17 2.96
C ASP A 76 -7.18 11.60 3.43
N THR A 77 -7.60 10.50 2.83
CA THR A 77 -8.77 9.74 3.25
C THR A 77 -8.50 8.25 3.07
N ILE A 78 -9.14 7.42 3.90
CA ILE A 78 -8.95 5.98 3.90
C ILE A 78 -10.30 5.27 3.87
N ARG A 79 -10.34 4.11 3.22
CA ARG A 79 -11.43 3.14 3.34
C ARG A 79 -10.85 1.73 3.42
N VAL A 80 -11.26 0.99 4.44
CA VAL A 80 -11.02 -0.45 4.57
C VAL A 80 -12.20 -1.16 3.91
N SER A 81 -11.96 -1.97 2.88
CA SER A 81 -13.05 -2.65 2.15
C SER A 81 -13.18 -4.10 2.62
N LEU A 82 -14.14 -4.38 3.50
CA LEU A 82 -14.40 -5.73 4.03
C LEU A 82 -15.55 -6.39 3.26
N THR A 83 -15.60 -7.72 3.30
CA THR A 83 -16.78 -8.49 2.84
C THR A 83 -17.89 -8.57 3.91
N GLU A 84 -17.66 -7.98 5.08
CA GLU A 84 -18.62 -7.86 6.18
C GLU A 84 -19.52 -6.62 6.00
N ASP A 85 -20.51 -6.47 6.88
CA ASP A 85 -21.39 -5.30 6.90
C ASP A 85 -20.59 -3.98 7.07
N PRO A 86 -21.03 -2.87 6.44
CA PRO A 86 -20.23 -1.65 6.33
C PRO A 86 -19.88 -0.99 7.68
N GLU A 87 -20.68 -1.20 8.73
CA GLU A 87 -20.38 -0.74 10.08
C GLU A 87 -19.03 -1.26 10.61
N PHE A 88 -18.58 -2.43 10.15
CA PHE A 88 -17.31 -3.02 10.55
C PHE A 88 -16.11 -2.41 9.82
N GLU A 89 -16.30 -1.65 8.74
CA GLU A 89 -15.21 -0.95 8.02
C GLU A 89 -14.68 0.26 8.81
N ALA A 90 -15.51 0.90 9.65
CA ALA A 90 -15.16 2.15 10.32
C ALA A 90 -14.10 1.97 11.43
N LYS A 91 -14.26 0.93 12.26
CA LYS A 91 -13.37 0.66 13.40
C LYS A 91 -11.89 0.50 12.98
N PRO A 92 -11.51 -0.32 11.99
CA PRO A 92 -10.12 -0.43 11.56
C PRO A 92 -9.57 0.86 10.95
N CYS A 93 -10.40 1.67 10.27
CA CYS A 93 -10.00 2.98 9.79
C CYS A 93 -9.60 3.91 10.95
N ILE A 94 -10.40 3.96 12.02
CA ILE A 94 -10.09 4.77 13.22
C ILE A 94 -8.79 4.30 13.86
N SER A 95 -8.56 2.98 13.95
CA SER A 95 -7.29 2.44 14.47
C SER A 95 -6.09 2.85 13.64
N LEU A 96 -6.19 2.81 12.30
CA LEU A 96 -5.13 3.23 11.38
C LEU A 96 -4.85 4.74 11.46
N ARG A 97 -5.89 5.56 11.57
CA ARG A 97 -5.74 7.00 11.83
C ARG A 97 -4.90 7.26 13.08
N GLY A 98 -5.18 6.55 14.17
CA GLY A 98 -4.40 6.67 15.40
C GLY A 98 -2.94 6.24 15.25
N VAL A 99 -2.63 5.29 14.36
CA VAL A 99 -1.23 4.94 14.03
C VAL A 99 -0.54 6.11 13.34
N ALA A 100 -1.18 6.71 12.32
CA ALA A 100 -0.66 7.85 11.60
C ALA A 100 -0.41 9.05 12.53
N GLU A 101 -1.39 9.41 13.36
CA GLU A 101 -1.27 10.48 14.35
C GLU A 101 -0.07 10.29 15.29
N ARG A 102 0.19 9.05 15.71
CA ARG A 102 1.35 8.73 16.56
C ARG A 102 2.69 8.81 15.84
N ALA A 103 2.71 8.70 14.51
CA ALA A 103 3.91 8.77 13.69
C ALA A 103 4.25 10.20 13.24
N ILE A 104 3.33 11.17 13.40
CA ILE A 104 3.58 12.58 13.06
C ILE A 104 4.82 13.09 13.80
N GLY A 105 5.75 13.69 13.06
CA GLY A 105 7.01 14.23 13.60
C GLY A 105 8.02 13.18 14.05
N LYS A 106 7.66 11.90 14.02
CA LYS A 106 8.55 10.77 14.27
C LYS A 106 8.98 10.22 12.92
N GLY A 107 9.88 10.95 12.27
CA GLY A 107 10.49 10.45 11.04
C GLY A 107 11.06 9.05 11.25
N VAL A 108 11.02 8.22 10.22
CA VAL A 108 11.75 6.95 10.21
C VAL A 108 13.22 7.28 9.99
N THR A 109 14.12 6.60 10.68
CA THR A 109 15.56 6.71 10.41
C THR A 109 15.79 6.45 8.92
N THR A 110 16.65 7.25 8.28
CA THR A 110 17.01 7.05 6.88
C THR A 110 17.43 5.60 6.67
N PHE A 111 16.69 4.86 5.84
CA PHE A 111 17.09 3.52 5.44
C PHE A 111 18.26 3.65 4.47
N GLU A 112 19.45 3.24 4.88
CA GLU A 112 20.59 3.14 3.95
C GLU A 112 20.40 1.89 3.08
N GLU A 113 19.99 2.12 1.83
CA GLU A 113 19.92 1.07 0.83
C GLU A 113 21.36 0.65 0.45
N HIS A 114 21.86 -0.41 1.08
CA HIS A 114 23.13 -1.01 0.69
C HIS A 114 22.97 -1.67 -0.69
N ASN A 115 23.40 -0.95 -1.75
CA ASN A 115 23.49 -1.45 -3.13
C ASN A 115 24.53 -2.57 -3.33
N GLU A 116 25.11 -3.08 -2.25
CA GLU A 116 25.92 -4.30 -2.29
C GLU A 116 24.99 -5.49 -2.53
N ARG A 117 24.98 -6.00 -3.76
CA ARG A 117 24.50 -7.37 -4.03
C ARG A 117 25.21 -8.29 -3.04
N ARG A 118 24.50 -8.76 -2.00
CA ARG A 118 25.02 -9.79 -1.09
C ARG A 118 25.34 -11.03 -1.93
N ASN A 119 26.62 -11.22 -2.28
CA ASN A 119 27.17 -12.41 -2.94
C ASN A 119 27.26 -13.61 -1.98
N GLY A 120 26.27 -13.80 -1.12
CA GLY A 120 26.15 -14.98 -0.29
C GLY A 120 25.53 -16.11 -1.10
N THR A 121 26.11 -17.31 -1.07
CA THR A 121 25.49 -18.50 -1.64
C THR A 121 24.27 -18.88 -0.80
N PHE A 122 23.07 -18.56 -1.27
CA PHE A 122 21.82 -18.89 -0.59
C PHE A 122 21.50 -20.37 -0.74
N SER A 123 21.31 -21.09 0.37
CA SER A 123 20.76 -22.45 0.34
C SER A 123 19.24 -22.39 0.48
N ARG A 124 18.53 -22.92 -0.54
CA ARG A 124 17.07 -22.92 -0.59
C ARG A 124 16.52 -23.97 0.39
N ARG A 125 15.70 -23.56 1.36
CA ARG A 125 14.97 -24.49 2.24
C ARG A 125 13.90 -25.19 1.40
N LYS A 126 13.93 -26.52 1.27
CA LYS A 126 12.86 -27.28 0.61
C LYS A 126 11.61 -27.22 1.48
N CYS A 127 10.54 -26.66 0.93
CA CYS A 127 9.21 -26.64 1.52
C CYS A 127 8.28 -27.35 0.53
N GLU A 128 7.55 -28.37 0.97
CA GLU A 128 6.50 -29.00 0.17
C GLU A 128 5.23 -28.14 0.30
N PHE A 129 4.95 -27.34 -0.74
CA PHE A 129 3.73 -26.54 -0.81
C PHE A 129 2.62 -27.31 -1.56
N PRO A 130 1.35 -27.22 -1.11
CA PRO A 130 0.19 -27.71 -1.86
C PRO A 130 0.03 -26.92 -3.18
N LEU A 131 -0.24 -27.65 -4.26
CA LEU A 131 0.03 -27.29 -5.66
C LEU A 131 -0.93 -26.29 -6.35
N ASP A 132 -1.84 -25.62 -5.64
CA ASP A 132 -2.89 -24.80 -6.27
C ASP A 132 -2.99 -23.36 -5.75
N ILE A 133 -1.92 -22.56 -5.89
CA ILE A 133 -1.98 -21.10 -5.67
C ILE A 133 -1.45 -20.40 -6.94
N PRO A 134 -2.14 -19.37 -7.49
CA PRO A 134 -1.68 -18.68 -8.70
C PRO A 134 -0.34 -17.97 -8.45
N LEU A 135 0.68 -18.33 -9.21
CA LEU A 135 2.02 -17.74 -9.21
C LEU A 135 2.15 -16.65 -10.29
N ASN A 136 3.18 -15.80 -10.17
CA ASN A 136 3.69 -15.03 -11.32
C ASN A 136 4.17 -16.00 -12.41
N ALA A 137 4.31 -15.53 -13.66
CA ALA A 137 4.74 -16.36 -14.79
C ALA A 137 6.12 -17.04 -14.61
N ASP A 138 6.94 -16.58 -13.66
CA ASP A 138 8.24 -17.16 -13.29
C ASP A 138 8.21 -18.04 -12.03
N GLY A 139 7.04 -18.27 -11.43
CA GLY A 139 6.87 -19.16 -10.28
C GLY A 139 7.31 -18.58 -8.93
N SER A 140 7.57 -17.28 -8.82
CA SER A 140 8.04 -16.66 -7.57
C SER A 140 6.90 -16.23 -6.62
N VAL A 141 7.14 -16.34 -5.30
CA VAL A 141 6.27 -15.83 -4.22
C VAL A 141 7.13 -15.00 -3.27
N LEU A 142 6.70 -13.78 -2.94
CA LEU A 142 7.43 -12.88 -2.05
C LEU A 142 7.12 -13.24 -0.58
N THR A 143 8.01 -13.95 0.09
CA THR A 143 7.88 -14.30 1.51
C THR A 143 8.94 -13.59 2.34
N THR A 144 8.54 -12.42 2.89
CA THR A 144 9.13 -11.64 4.00
C THR A 144 10.54 -11.04 3.84
N MET A 145 10.70 -9.82 4.36
CA MET A 145 11.97 -9.11 4.58
C MET A 145 12.32 -9.18 6.08
N ASP A 146 13.55 -9.58 6.40
CA ASP A 146 14.22 -9.23 7.66
C ASP A 146 15.20 -8.07 7.37
#